data_AF-A0A894JLW6-F1
#
_entry.id   AF-A0A894JLW6-F1
#
_cell.length_a   1.000
_cell.length_b   1.000
_cell.length_c   1.000
_cell.angle_alpha   90.00
_cell.angle_beta   90.00
_cell.angle_gamma   90.00
#
_symmetry.space_group_name_H-M   'P 1'
#
loop_
_entity.id
_entity.type
_entity.pdbx_description
1 polymer ?
#
loop_
_entity_poly.entity_id
_entity_poly.type
_entity_poly.pdbx_seq_one_letter_code
_entity_poly.pdbx_strand_id
1 'polypeptide(L)'
;GPGCPVCVTSLEMIDKAHAIARRPDVIFTSFGDMLRVPGSDCDLLVLKSRGADIRVVYSPIDALKIARANPDKKVVFFAIGFETTPP
;
A
#
# COMPACT_ATOMS: atom_id res chain seq x y z
N GLY A 1 -14.26 15.58 -13.22
CA GLY A 1 -13.82 15.33 -11.83
C GLY A 1 -12.31 15.20 -11.80
N PRO A 2 -11.66 15.25 -10.63
CA PRO A 2 -10.22 15.03 -10.54
C PRO A 2 -9.93 13.59 -11.01
N GLY A 3 -9.28 13.44 -12.17
CA GLY A 3 -9.26 12.18 -12.92
C GLY A 3 -8.26 11.13 -12.45
N CYS A 4 -7.67 11.26 -11.26
CA CYS A 4 -6.66 10.32 -10.76
C CYS A 4 -6.78 10.16 -9.23
N PRO A 5 -7.12 8.95 -8.72
CA PRO A 5 -7.38 8.71 -7.30
C PRO A 5 -6.10 8.87 -6.46
N VAL A 6 -4.95 8.53 -7.07
CA VAL A 6 -3.62 8.77 -6.51
C VAL A 6 -3.39 10.26 -6.24
N CYS A 7 -3.70 11.12 -7.21
CA CYS A 7 -3.47 12.56 -7.12
C CYS A 7 -4.36 13.28 -6.09
N VAL A 8 -5.43 12.64 -5.62
CA VAL A 8 -6.35 13.21 -4.62
C VAL A 8 -6.23 12.55 -3.24
N THR A 9 -5.32 11.57 -3.09
CA THR A 9 -5.06 10.96 -1.79
C THR A 9 -4.34 11.97 -0.90
N SER A 10 -4.83 12.19 0.32
CA SER A 10 -4.23 13.16 1.23
C SER A 10 -2.85 12.71 1.71
N LEU A 11 -1.95 13.67 1.93
CA LEU A 11 -0.61 13.41 2.48
C LEU A 11 -0.70 12.66 3.83
N GLU A 12 -1.65 13.06 4.69
CA GLU A 12 -1.89 12.40 5.98
C GLU A 12 -2.22 10.90 5.84
N MET A 13 -2.99 10.53 4.81
CA MET A 13 -3.33 9.13 4.54
C MET A 13 -2.12 8.35 4.03
N ILE A 14 -1.31 8.95 3.17
CA ILE A 14 -0.05 8.37 2.67
C ILE A 14 0.92 8.14 3.83
N ASP A 15 1.06 9.10 4.74
CA ASP A 15 1.95 8.97 5.90
C ASP A 15 1.51 7.86 6.86
N LYS A 16 0.20 7.75 7.11
CA LYS A 16 -0.37 6.64 7.89
C LYS A 16 -0.09 5.29 7.22
N ALA A 17 -0.25 5.20 5.90
CA ALA A 17 0.09 4.00 5.13
C ALA A 17 1.58 3.66 5.23
N HIS A 18 2.47 4.65 5.10
CA HIS A 18 3.92 4.47 5.24
C HIS A 18 4.32 4.02 6.65
N ALA A 19 3.68 4.57 7.69
CA ALA A 19 3.90 4.14 9.07
C ALA A 19 3.52 2.67 9.28
N ILE A 20 2.43 2.19 8.67
CA ILE A 20 2.03 0.79 8.69
C ILE A 20 3.03 -0.08 7.92
N ALA A 21 3.46 0.37 6.74
CA ALA A 21 4.40 -0.37 5.88
C ALA A 21 5.78 -0.58 6.52
N ARG A 22 6.20 0.30 7.42
CA ARG A 22 7.49 0.18 8.15
C ARG A 22 7.49 -0.89 9.24
N ARG A 23 6.33 -1.44 9.62
CA ARG A 23 6.24 -2.39 10.73
C ARG A 23 6.82 -3.76 10.34
N PRO A 24 7.67 -4.38 11.17
CA PRO A 24 8.31 -5.66 10.84
C PRO A 24 7.34 -6.86 10.80
N ASP A 25 6.17 -6.74 11.46
CA ASP A 25 5.10 -7.74 11.47
C ASP A 25 4.13 -7.62 10.29
N VAL A 26 4.36 -6.68 9.37
CA VAL A 26 3.44 -6.34 8.28
C VAL A 26 3.99 -6.75 6.92
N ILE A 27 3.12 -7.33 6.09
CA ILE A 27 3.27 -7.37 4.63
C ILE A 27 2.32 -6.32 4.07
N PHE A 28 2.88 -5.25 3.53
CA PHE A 28 2.11 -4.15 2.98
C PHE A 28 1.88 -4.37 1.48
N THR A 29 0.64 -4.23 1.04
CA THR A 29 0.24 -4.48 -0.34
C THR A 29 -0.48 -3.27 -0.90
N SER A 30 -0.19 -2.91 -2.14
CA SER A 30 -0.87 -1.82 -2.84
C SER A 30 -0.69 -1.98 -4.35
N PHE A 31 -1.38 -1.14 -5.12
CA PHE A 31 -1.19 -1.05 -6.57
C PHE A 31 0.16 -0.42 -6.91
N GLY A 32 0.64 -0.69 -8.13
CA GLY A 32 1.97 -0.28 -8.58
C GLY A 32 2.17 1.24 -8.68
N ASP A 33 1.09 1.98 -8.95
CA ASP A 33 1.08 3.45 -9.01
C ASP A 33 1.36 4.10 -7.65
N MET A 34 0.92 3.47 -6.56
CA MET A 34 1.12 3.96 -5.20
C MET A 34 2.59 3.87 -4.72
N LEU A 35 3.45 3.09 -5.39
CA LEU A 35 4.81 2.85 -4.90
C LEU A 35 5.71 4.10 -4.91
N ARG A 36 5.43 5.04 -5.81
CA ARG A 36 6.23 6.27 -6.02
C ARG A 36 5.55 7.51 -5.46
N VAL A 37 4.44 7.35 -4.76
CA VAL A 37 3.71 8.47 -4.16
C VAL A 37 4.49 8.91 -2.92
N PRO A 38 4.98 10.16 -2.88
CA PRO A 38 5.76 10.62 -1.74
C PRO A 38 4.86 10.83 -0.53
N GLY A 39 5.27 10.28 0.61
CA GLY A 39 4.83 10.78 1.92
C GLY A 39 5.74 11.91 2.38
N SER A 40 5.60 12.33 3.63
CA SER A 40 6.39 13.40 4.23
C SER A 40 7.91 13.10 4.23
N ASP A 41 8.30 11.83 4.41
CA ASP A 41 9.71 11.44 4.50
C ASP A 41 10.27 10.76 3.24
N CYS A 42 9.48 9.87 2.63
CA CYS A 42 9.87 9.08 1.46
C CYS A 42 8.65 8.38 0.85
N ASP A 43 8.85 7.63 -0.23
CA ASP A 43 7.84 6.77 -0.86
C ASP A 43 7.97 5.29 -0.40
N LEU A 44 7.00 4.45 -0.80
CA LEU A 44 7.02 3.01 -0.52
C LEU A 44 8.20 2.28 -1.19
N LEU A 45 8.71 2.76 -2.32
CA LEU A 45 9.86 2.15 -3.00
C LEU A 45 11.14 2.29 -2.15
N VAL A 46 11.33 3.44 -1.52
CA VAL A 46 12.42 3.67 -0.54
C VAL A 46 12.22 2.85 0.72
N LEU A 47 10.99 2.68 1.20
CA LEU A 47 10.74 1.78 2.34
C LEU A 47 11.07 0.33 2.00
N LYS A 48 10.73 -0.11 0.80
CA LYS A 48 11.05 -1.45 0.31
C LYS A 48 12.56 -1.67 0.23
N SER A 49 13.32 -0.68 -0.27
CA SER A 49 14.79 -0.78 -0.31
C SER A 49 15.43 -0.78 1.08
N ARG A 50 14.74 -0.25 2.10
CA ARG A 50 15.12 -0.30 3.52
C ARG A 50 14.69 -1.58 4.23
N GLY A 51 14.10 -2.55 3.52
CA GLY A 51 13.74 -3.87 4.06
C GLY A 51 12.28 -4.03 4.50
N ALA A 52 11.40 -3.05 4.25
CA ALA A 52 9.97 -3.26 4.44
C ALA A 52 9.43 -4.30 3.44
N ASP A 53 8.57 -5.21 3.90
CA ASP A 53 7.92 -6.20 3.03
C ASP A 53 6.74 -5.54 2.30
N ILE A 54 7.02 -4.98 1.12
CA ILE A 54 6.05 -4.29 0.27
C ILE A 54 5.87 -5.06 -1.03
N ARG A 55 4.64 -5.52 -1.30
CA ARG A 55 4.28 -6.34 -2.46
C ARG A 55 3.26 -5.62 -3.33
N VAL A 56 3.56 -5.52 -4.62
CA VAL A 56 2.60 -5.00 -5.60
C VAL A 56 1.55 -6.06 -5.86
N VAL A 57 0.29 -5.67 -5.83
CA VAL A 57 -0.85 -6.52 -6.18
C VAL A 57 -1.66 -5.88 -7.31
N TYR A 58 -2.37 -6.70 -8.08
CA TYR A 58 -3.25 -6.23 -9.16
C TYR A 58 -4.73 -6.28 -8.76
N SER A 59 -5.05 -6.89 -7.62
CA SER A 59 -6.40 -6.96 -7.07
C SER A 59 -6.36 -7.17 -5.55
N PRO A 60 -7.44 -6.81 -4.82
CA PRO A 60 -7.57 -7.15 -3.39
C PRO A 60 -7.49 -8.66 -3.12
N ILE A 61 -7.92 -9.50 -4.07
CA ILE A 61 -7.86 -10.97 -3.96
C ILE A 61 -6.41 -11.46 -3.84
N ASP A 62 -5.45 -10.79 -4.48
CA ASP A 62 -4.05 -11.19 -4.37
C ASP A 62 -3.49 -10.91 -2.96
N ALA A 63 -3.92 -9.83 -2.30
CA ALA A 63 -3.60 -9.58 -0.90
C ALA A 63 -4.17 -10.68 0.01
N LEU A 64 -5.38 -11.16 -0.26
CA LEU A 64 -5.95 -12.30 0.48
C LEU A 64 -5.15 -13.59 0.29
N LYS A 65 -4.68 -13.88 -0.93
CA LYS A 65 -3.80 -15.04 -1.18
C LYS A 65 -2.49 -14.92 -0.39
N ILE A 66 -1.90 -13.72 -0.36
CA ILE A 66 -0.69 -13.44 0.42
C ILE A 66 -0.97 -13.67 1.92
N ALA A 67 -2.10 -13.20 2.44
CA ALA A 67 -2.50 -13.42 3.82
C ALA A 67 -2.62 -14.91 4.18
N ARG A 68 -3.29 -15.70 3.33
CA ARG A 68 -3.41 -17.16 3.54
C ARG A 68 -2.05 -17.87 3.54
N ALA A 69 -1.09 -17.39 2.75
CA ALA A 69 0.25 -17.96 2.68
C ALA A 69 1.20 -17.48 3.79
N ASN A 70 0.84 -16.43 4.55
CA ASN A 70 1.68 -15.83 5.61
C ASN A 70 0.84 -15.64 6.88
N PRO A 71 0.36 -16.72 7.52
CA PRO A 71 -0.59 -16.65 8.64
C PRO A 71 -0.04 -15.99 9.91
N ASP A 72 1.28 -15.88 10.03
CA ASP A 72 2.01 -15.23 11.13
C ASP A 72 2.22 -13.72 10.92
N LYS A 73 1.82 -13.19 9.76
CA LYS A 73 2.01 -11.78 9.38
C LYS A 73 0.67 -11.04 9.26
N LYS A 74 0.70 -9.74 9.52
CA LYS A 74 -0.42 -8.84 9.22
C LYS A 74 -0.32 -8.40 7.77
N VAL A 75 -1.26 -8.82 6.93
CA VAL A 75 -1.32 -8.36 5.55
C VAL A 75 -2.27 -7.17 5.46
N VAL A 76 -1.73 -6.04 5.01
CA VAL A 76 -2.50 -4.79 4.87
C VAL A 76 -2.57 -4.43 3.39
N PHE A 77 -3.78 -4.22 2.87
CA PHE A 77 -4.00 -3.73 1.53
C PHE A 77 -4.39 -2.26 1.56
N PHE A 78 -3.55 -1.42 0.94
CA PHE A 78 -3.84 0.00 0.78
C PHE A 78 -4.53 0.23 -0.56
N ALA A 79 -5.85 0.25 -0.50
CA ALA A 79 -6.75 0.44 -1.62
C ALA A 79 -6.93 1.94 -1.89
N ILE A 80 -6.29 2.44 -2.95
CA ILE A 80 -6.55 3.78 -3.49
C ILE A 80 -7.15 3.59 -4.89
N GLY A 81 -8.40 4.03 -5.05
CA GLY A 81 -9.17 3.87 -6.28
C GLY A 81 -10.44 4.72 -6.26
N PHE A 82 -11.04 4.96 -7.42
CA PHE A 82 -12.39 5.54 -7.51
C PHE A 82 -13.46 4.45 -7.31
N GLU A 83 -14.73 4.88 -7.19
CA GLU A 83 -15.93 4.08 -6.87
C GLU A 83 -16.10 2.75 -7.64
N THR A 84 -15.37 2.51 -8.73
CA THR A 84 -15.36 1.25 -9.49
C THR A 84 -14.42 0.18 -8.94
N THR A 85 -13.61 0.48 -7.92
CA THR A 85 -12.89 -0.51 -7.11
C THR A 85 -13.33 -0.35 -5.66
N PRO A 86 -14.52 -0.86 -5.27
CA PRO A 86 -14.91 -0.90 -3.86
C PRO A 86 -13.80 -1.62 -3.05
N PRO A 87 -13.41 -1.10 -1.87
CA PRO A 87 -12.38 -1.70 -1.02
C PRO A 87 -12.71 -3.13 -0.56
#